data_AF-A0A8T0FI20-F1
#
_entry.id   AF-A0A8T0FI20-F1
#
_cell.length_a   1.000
_cell.length_b   1.000
_cell.length_c   1.000
_cell.angle_alpha   90.00
_cell.angle_beta   90.00
_cell.angle_gamma   90.00
#
_symmetry.space_group_name_H-M   'P 1'
#
loop_
_entity.id
_entity.type
_entity.pdbx_description
1 polymer ?
#
loop_
_entity_poly.entity_id
_entity_poly.type
_entity_poly.pdbx_seq_one_letter_code
_entity_poly.pdbx_strand_id
1 'polypeptide(L)'
;MDHGVIATMKRTYRIKLLMTKVEEGHDLKEFWKHYTILDSIYDTASAWDSVKPSTLIKSWRKPMPNVEANNNLTPLSCEENEDVDTATLADMVKTVPGGRNVDAQNINEWLECDVNHLSFERLTDDEIVKKDVWNHKYMNVLT
;
A
#
# COMPACT_ATOMS: atom_id res chain seq x y z
N MET A 1 -11.74 9.58 -1.63
CA MET A 1 -10.95 8.76 -0.69
C MET A 1 -9.61 9.44 -0.54
N ASP A 2 -9.15 9.71 0.67
CA ASP A 2 -7.78 10.19 0.86
C ASP A 2 -6.79 9.08 0.49
N HIS A 3 -5.58 9.47 0.09
CA HIS A 3 -4.51 8.52 -0.21
C HIS A 3 -4.03 7.78 1.05
N GLY A 4 -4.50 8.17 2.25
CA GLY A 4 -4.11 7.60 3.54
C GLY A 4 -4.50 6.13 3.67
N VAL A 5 -5.71 5.75 3.25
CA VAL A 5 -6.16 4.34 3.27
C VAL A 5 -5.22 3.44 2.47
N ILE A 6 -4.90 3.86 1.25
CA ILE A 6 -4.02 3.10 0.33
C ILE A 6 -2.59 3.07 0.88
N ALA A 7 -2.10 4.19 1.42
CA ALA A 7 -0.78 4.25 2.03
C ALA A 7 -0.66 3.31 3.24
N THR A 8 -1.67 3.28 4.12
CA THR A 8 -1.73 2.35 5.25
C THR A 8 -1.73 0.90 4.78
N MET A 9 -2.61 0.55 3.83
CA MET A 9 -2.68 -0.80 3.28
C MET A 9 -1.33 -1.27 2.71
N LYS A 10 -0.67 -0.44 1.91
CA LYS A 10 0.64 -0.77 1.33
C LYS A 10 1.73 -0.92 2.39
N ARG A 11 1.77 -0.04 3.39
CA ARG A 11 2.70 -0.13 4.52
C ARG A 11 2.51 -1.45 5.26
N THR A 12 1.26 -1.82 5.57
CA THR A 12 0.92 -3.08 6.23
C THR A 12 1.32 -4.30 5.41
N TYR A 13 1.08 -4.29 4.10
CA TYR A 13 1.53 -5.34 3.18
C TYR A 13 3.06 -5.51 3.25
N ARG A 14 3.83 -4.42 3.18
CA ARG A 14 5.30 -4.47 3.24
C ARG A 14 5.81 -5.01 4.57
N ILE A 15 5.21 -4.60 5.69
CA ILE A 15 5.58 -5.13 7.01
C ILE A 15 5.33 -6.63 7.07
N LYS A 16 4.16 -7.10 6.63
CA LYS A 16 3.82 -8.54 6.61
C LYS A 16 4.79 -9.32 5.73
N LEU A 17 5.07 -8.84 4.52
CA LEU A 17 6.02 -9.47 3.60
C LEU A 17 7.42 -9.62 4.24
N LEU A 18 7.88 -8.58 4.95
CA LEU A 18 9.15 -8.62 5.66
C LEU A 18 9.15 -9.65 6.80
N MET A 19 8.05 -9.73 7.55
CA MET A 19 7.88 -10.70 8.63
C MET A 19 7.88 -12.13 8.13
N THR A 20 7.09 -12.43 7.11
CA THR A 20 7.05 -13.76 6.47
C THR A 20 8.43 -14.20 6.02
N LYS A 21 9.18 -13.29 5.38
CA LYS A 21 10.57 -13.57 5.00
C LYS A 21 11.46 -13.88 6.22
N VAL A 22 11.33 -13.11 7.30
CA VAL A 22 12.12 -13.33 8.52
C VAL A 22 11.80 -14.69 9.14
N GLU A 23 10.52 -15.06 9.19
CA GLU A 23 10.05 -16.33 9.74
C GLU A 23 10.53 -17.54 8.93
N GLU A 24 10.54 -17.43 7.60
CA GLU A 24 11.05 -18.49 6.71
C GLU A 24 12.58 -18.67 6.82
N GLY A 25 13.32 -17.65 7.28
CA GLY A 25 14.77 -17.71 7.51
C GLY A 25 15.61 -17.91 6.25
N HIS A 26 15.00 -17.84 5.07
CA HIS A 26 15.64 -18.03 3.79
C HIS A 26 16.46 -16.81 3.36
N ASP A 27 17.54 -17.03 2.60
CA ASP A 27 18.17 -15.95 1.83
C ASP A 27 17.14 -15.30 0.89
N LEU A 28 17.30 -14.00 0.62
CA LEU A 28 16.43 -13.21 -0.25
C LEU A 28 16.16 -13.90 -1.59
N LYS A 29 17.18 -14.52 -2.20
CA LYS A 29 17.02 -15.21 -3.47
C LYS A 29 16.11 -16.43 -3.37
N GLU A 30 16.18 -17.16 -2.27
CA GLU A 30 15.40 -18.38 -2.07
C GLU A 30 13.94 -18.06 -1.70
N PHE A 31 13.73 -16.99 -0.92
CA PHE A 31 12.40 -16.43 -0.66
C PHE A 31 11.66 -16.11 -1.96
N TRP A 32 12.27 -15.34 -2.85
CA TRP A 32 11.63 -14.93 -4.11
C TRP A 32 11.37 -16.07 -5.11
N LYS A 33 12.06 -17.21 -4.98
CA LYS A 33 11.75 -18.39 -5.81
C LYS A 33 10.43 -19.06 -5.41
N HIS A 34 10.08 -18.98 -4.12
CA HIS A 34 8.91 -19.64 -3.57
C HIS A 34 7.72 -18.68 -3.45
N TYR A 35 7.97 -17.38 -3.33
CA TYR A 35 6.93 -16.37 -3.26
C TYR A 35 6.19 -16.23 -4.60
N THR A 36 4.92 -16.61 -4.62
CA THR A 36 4.08 -16.64 -5.82
C THR A 36 3.16 -15.42 -5.93
N ILE A 37 2.53 -15.27 -7.10
CA ILE A 37 1.45 -14.27 -7.27
C ILE A 37 0.28 -14.59 -6.33
N LEU A 38 -0.01 -15.86 -6.08
CA LEU A 38 -1.09 -16.25 -5.18
C LEU A 38 -0.83 -15.77 -3.75
N ASP A 39 0.40 -15.92 -3.26
CA ASP A 39 0.82 -15.42 -1.94
C ASP A 39 0.63 -13.91 -1.87
N SER A 40 1.06 -13.18 -2.92
CA SER A 40 0.89 -11.72 -2.96
C SER A 40 -0.58 -11.27 -2.96
N ILE A 41 -1.49 -12.04 -3.56
CA ILE A 41 -2.94 -11.76 -3.50
C ILE A 41 -3.46 -11.96 -2.07
N TYR A 42 -3.07 -13.06 -1.41
CA TYR A 42 -3.47 -13.32 -0.03
C TYR A 42 -2.91 -12.28 0.94
N ASP A 43 -1.65 -11.88 0.79
CA ASP A 43 -1.03 -10.84 1.60
C ASP A 43 -1.70 -9.49 1.38
N THR A 44 -2.09 -9.17 0.14
CA THR A 44 -2.85 -7.96 -0.19
C THR A 44 -4.23 -7.97 0.48
N ALA A 45 -4.96 -9.09 0.41
CA ALA A 45 -6.25 -9.25 1.07
C ALA A 45 -6.11 -9.13 2.60
N SER A 46 -5.13 -9.81 3.18
CA SER A 46 -4.81 -9.76 4.60
C SER A 46 -4.42 -8.34 5.04
N ALA A 47 -3.69 -7.59 4.22
CA ALA A 47 -3.36 -6.19 4.49
C ALA A 47 -4.59 -5.28 4.45
N TRP A 48 -5.50 -5.51 3.51
CA TRP A 48 -6.78 -4.80 3.42
C TRP A 48 -7.67 -5.05 4.65
N ASP A 49 -7.75 -6.29 5.13
CA ASP A 49 -8.57 -6.64 6.30
C ASP A 49 -8.07 -5.95 7.59
N SER A 50 -6.78 -5.62 7.66
CA SER A 50 -6.20 -4.82 8.76
C SER A 50 -6.54 -3.32 8.70
N VAL A 51 -7.13 -2.82 7.62
CA VAL A 51 -7.57 -1.41 7.52
C VAL A 51 -8.83 -1.22 8.37
N LYS A 52 -8.72 -0.43 9.45
CA LYS A 52 -9.85 -0.15 10.35
C LYS A 52 -11.01 0.55 9.60
N PRO A 53 -12.28 0.18 9.86
CA PRO A 53 -13.44 0.87 9.28
C PRO A 53 -13.46 2.37 9.53
N SER A 54 -12.93 2.82 10.68
CA SER A 54 -12.79 4.24 11.02
C SER A 54 -11.87 5.01 10.06
N THR A 55 -10.79 4.38 9.57
CA THR A 55 -9.87 4.93 8.56
C THR A 55 -10.61 5.12 7.23
N LEU A 56 -11.41 4.13 6.82
CA LEU A 56 -12.25 4.24 5.62
C LEU A 56 -13.26 5.39 5.76
N ILE A 57 -14.02 5.46 6.86
CA ILE A 57 -15.01 6.53 7.08
C ILE A 57 -14.33 7.92 7.00
N LYS A 58 -13.19 8.10 7.65
CA LYS A 58 -12.43 9.36 7.60
C LYS A 58 -12.02 9.73 6.18
N SER A 59 -11.56 8.77 5.38
CA SER A 59 -11.14 8.99 3.99
C SER A 59 -12.24 9.52 3.06
N TRP A 60 -13.50 9.28 3.42
CA TRP A 60 -14.68 9.72 2.68
C TRP A 60 -15.25 11.05 3.18
N ARG A 61 -14.81 11.58 4.33
CA ARG A 61 -15.30 12.87 4.86
C ARG A 61 -15.03 14.05 3.93
N LYS A 62 -13.86 14.08 3.30
CA LYS A 62 -13.47 15.17 2.37
C LYS A 62 -14.30 15.17 1.06
N PRO A 63 -14.48 14.03 0.36
CA PRO A 63 -15.33 13.99 -0.84
C PRO A 63 -16.84 13.96 -0.54
N MET A 64 -17.26 13.48 0.64
CA MET A 64 -18.68 13.30 0.99
C MET A 64 -18.97 13.80 2.42
N PRO A 65 -19.01 15.13 2.63
CA PRO A 65 -19.13 15.71 3.97
C PRO A 65 -20.47 15.43 4.68
N ASN A 66 -21.52 14.99 3.95
CA ASN A 66 -22.86 14.81 4.50
C ASN A 66 -23.21 13.37 4.92
N VAL A 67 -22.24 12.44 4.94
CA VAL A 67 -22.47 11.02 5.30
C VAL A 67 -22.85 10.85 6.78
N GLU A 68 -22.62 11.87 7.61
CA GLU A 68 -22.85 11.81 9.06
C GLU A 68 -24.32 12.07 9.47
N ALA A 69 -25.20 12.52 8.56
CA ALA A 69 -26.57 12.91 8.92
C ALA A 69 -27.53 11.74 9.19
N ASN A 70 -27.16 10.49 8.88
CA ASN A 70 -28.12 9.36 8.94
C ASN A 70 -27.62 8.11 9.67
N ASN A 71 -26.43 8.16 10.27
CA ASN A 71 -25.84 6.99 10.91
C ASN A 71 -25.61 7.27 12.40
N ASN A 72 -26.39 6.62 13.26
CA ASN A 72 -26.19 6.50 14.71
C ASN A 72 -24.91 5.72 15.04
N LEU A 73 -23.78 6.07 14.42
CA LEU A 73 -22.49 5.49 14.72
C LEU A 73 -21.99 6.17 16.00
N THR A 74 -21.99 5.39 17.08
CA THR A 74 -21.29 5.68 18.32
C THR A 74 -19.93 6.29 18.02
N PRO A 75 -19.41 7.22 18.85
CA PRO A 75 -18.05 7.73 18.69
C PRO A 75 -17.07 6.57 18.69
N LEU A 76 -16.65 6.11 17.51
CA LEU A 76 -15.64 5.07 17.37
C LEU A 76 -14.35 5.69 17.89
N SER A 77 -13.97 5.30 19.10
CA SER A 77 -12.70 5.68 19.70
C SER A 77 -11.59 5.36 18.72
N CYS A 78 -10.80 6.38 18.42
CA CYS A 78 -9.71 6.31 17.46
C CYS A 78 -8.54 5.59 18.14
N GLU A 79 -8.44 4.29 17.95
CA GLU A 79 -7.16 3.63 18.14
C GLU A 79 -6.26 4.01 16.97
N GLU A 80 -5.24 4.80 17.25
CA GLU A 80 -4.10 5.00 16.35
C GLU A 80 -3.62 3.63 15.85
N ASN A 81 -3.28 3.54 14.57
CA ASN A 81 -2.62 2.32 14.09
C ASN A 81 -1.33 2.21 14.89
N GLU A 82 -1.15 1.10 15.60
CA GLU A 82 0.07 0.82 16.35
C GLU A 82 1.22 0.83 15.32
N ASP A 83 1.98 1.92 15.30
CA ASP A 83 3.05 2.07 14.33
C ASP A 83 4.13 1.06 14.69
N VAL A 84 4.46 0.21 13.73
CA VAL A 84 5.45 -0.83 13.95
C VAL A 84 6.81 -0.14 14.03
N ASP A 85 7.49 -0.30 15.15
CA ASP A 85 8.79 0.29 15.40
C ASP A 85 9.83 -0.22 14.37
N THR A 86 10.38 0.70 13.59
CA THR A 86 11.34 0.41 12.52
C THR A 86 12.65 -0.14 13.08
N ALA A 87 13.01 0.18 14.33
CA ALA A 87 14.18 -0.39 14.99
C ALA A 87 13.98 -1.88 15.28
N THR A 88 12.81 -2.26 15.81
CA THR A 88 12.43 -3.67 16.02
C THR A 88 12.45 -4.45 14.71
N LEU A 89 11.90 -3.88 13.62
CA LEU A 89 11.97 -4.51 12.29
C LEU A 89 13.41 -4.72 11.80
N ALA A 90 14.27 -3.72 11.95
CA ALA A 90 15.66 -3.81 11.54
C ALA A 90 16.40 -4.92 12.30
N ASP A 91 16.16 -5.05 13.61
CA ASP A 91 16.78 -6.09 14.43
C ASP A 91 16.32 -7.49 14.03
N MET A 92 15.03 -7.66 13.68
CA MET A 92 14.52 -8.92 13.14
C MET A 92 15.16 -9.27 11.79
N VAL A 93 15.30 -8.30 10.87
CA VAL A 93 15.91 -8.54 9.56
C VAL A 93 17.39 -8.92 9.66
N LYS A 94 18.13 -8.38 10.63
CA LYS A 94 19.55 -8.73 10.85
C LYS A 94 19.76 -10.20 11.20
N THR A 95 18.74 -10.90 11.68
CA THR A 95 18.80 -12.33 12.01
C THR A 95 18.82 -13.23 10.77
N VAL A 96 18.37 -12.71 9.62
CA VAL A 96 18.23 -13.45 8.35
C VAL A 96 19.51 -13.33 7.51
N PRO A 97 19.90 -14.37 6.75
CA PRO A 97 20.97 -14.26 5.75
C PRO A 97 20.77 -13.06 4.82
N GLY A 98 21.82 -12.23 4.68
CA GLY A 98 21.78 -11.02 3.84
C GLY A 98 21.21 -9.77 4.51
N GLY A 99 20.69 -9.84 5.74
CA GLY A 99 20.10 -8.69 6.45
C GLY A 99 21.05 -7.90 7.35
N ARG A 100 22.32 -8.30 7.47
CA ARG A 100 23.26 -7.79 8.50
C ARG A 100 23.57 -6.28 8.42
N ASN A 101 23.45 -5.69 7.23
CA ASN A 101 23.71 -4.27 7.00
C ASN A 101 22.43 -3.41 6.95
N VAL A 102 21.27 -3.97 7.30
CA VAL A 102 20.00 -3.25 7.28
C VAL A 102 19.81 -2.51 8.61
N ASP A 103 19.65 -1.19 8.54
CA ASP A 103 19.31 -0.34 9.68
C ASP A 103 17.85 0.15 9.63
N ALA A 104 17.43 0.86 10.69
CA ALA A 104 16.07 1.39 10.80
C ALA A 104 15.75 2.43 9.70
N GLN A 105 16.75 3.15 9.20
CA GLN A 105 16.57 4.11 8.11
C GLN A 105 16.27 3.37 6.82
N ASN A 106 17.00 2.29 6.50
CA ASN A 106 16.72 1.47 5.32
C ASN A 106 15.31 0.88 5.36
N ILE A 107 14.85 0.42 6.52
CA ILE A 107 13.48 -0.07 6.69
C ILE A 107 12.47 1.05 6.43
N ASN A 108 12.69 2.24 7.01
CA ASN A 108 11.76 3.36 6.80
C ASN A 108 11.70 3.79 5.33
N GLU A 109 12.86 3.94 4.68
CA GLU A 109 12.96 4.26 3.25
C GLU A 109 12.22 3.24 2.38
N TRP A 110 12.29 1.95 2.74
CA TRP A 110 11.56 0.90 2.03
C TRP A 110 10.04 0.95 2.27
N LEU A 111 9.61 1.19 3.51
CA LEU A 111 8.18 1.34 3.84
C LEU A 111 7.56 2.55 3.13
N GLU A 112 8.32 3.62 2.94
CA GLU A 112 7.90 4.90 2.37
C GLU A 112 8.31 5.11 0.91
N CYS A 113 8.80 4.06 0.23
CA CYS A 113 9.39 4.17 -1.11
C CYS A 113 8.44 4.78 -2.18
N ASP A 114 7.13 4.70 -1.98
CA ASP A 114 6.12 5.20 -2.91
C ASP A 114 5.43 6.49 -2.44
N VAL A 115 5.84 7.09 -1.32
CA VAL A 115 5.23 8.34 -0.80
C VAL A 115 5.33 9.48 -1.82
N ASN A 116 6.46 9.57 -2.53
CA ASN A 116 6.70 10.59 -3.55
C ASN A 116 6.33 10.11 -4.98
N HIS A 117 5.91 8.87 -5.13
CA HIS A 117 5.53 8.34 -6.43
C HIS A 117 4.06 8.67 -6.69
N LEU A 118 3.80 9.51 -7.68
CA LEU A 118 2.43 9.74 -8.16
C LEU A 118 1.86 8.39 -8.61
N SER A 119 0.86 7.90 -7.89
CA SER A 119 0.19 6.62 -8.20
C SER A 119 -0.68 6.71 -9.46
N PHE A 120 -0.77 7.90 -10.07
CA PHE A 120 -1.52 8.19 -11.26
C PHE A 120 -0.73 9.12 -12.18
N GLU A 121 -0.83 8.90 -13.48
CA GLU A 121 -0.39 9.85 -14.49
C GLU A 121 -1.37 11.02 -14.48
N ARG A 122 -0.91 12.22 -14.08
CA ARG A 122 -1.72 13.43 -14.13
C ARG A 122 -1.69 13.97 -15.55
N LEU A 123 -2.59 13.47 -16.39
CA LEU A 123 -2.79 13.99 -17.73
C LEU A 123 -3.42 15.38 -17.65
N THR A 124 -2.86 16.31 -18.42
CA THR A 124 -3.50 17.59 -18.73
C THR A 124 -4.64 17.38 -19.73
N ASP A 125 -5.59 18.30 -19.77
CA ASP A 125 -6.73 18.24 -20.72
C ASP A 125 -6.24 18.06 -22.17
N ASP A 126 -5.13 18.72 -22.55
CA ASP A 126 -4.51 18.58 -23.87
C ASP A 126 -3.98 17.16 -24.15
N GLU A 127 -3.44 16.47 -23.13
CA GLU A 127 -2.93 15.10 -23.25
C GLU A 127 -4.07 14.08 -23.29
N ILE A 128 -5.17 14.34 -22.56
CA ILE A 128 -6.40 13.54 -22.63
C ILE A 128 -6.99 13.62 -24.04
N VAL A 129 -7.17 14.83 -24.56
CA VAL A 129 -7.70 15.06 -25.92
C VAL A 129 -6.82 14.39 -26.97
N LYS A 130 -5.49 14.47 -26.85
CA LYS A 130 -4.57 13.80 -27.78
C LYS A 130 -4.70 12.28 -27.75
N LYS A 131 -4.83 11.66 -26.56
CA LYS A 131 -5.00 10.21 -26.41
C LYS A 131 -6.34 9.74 -26.97
N ASP A 132 -7.42 10.50 -26.76
CA ASP A 132 -8.75 10.18 -27.30
C ASP A 132 -8.82 10.34 -28.83
N VAL A 133 -8.24 11.41 -29.37
CA VAL A 133 -8.16 11.65 -30.82
C VAL A 133 -7.30 10.59 -31.50
N TRP A 134 -6.21 10.15 -30.88
CA TRP A 134 -5.42 9.01 -31.36
C TRP A 134 -6.31 7.75 -31.41
N ASN A 135 -6.93 7.35 -30.29
CA ASN A 135 -7.76 6.14 -30.25
C ASN A 135 -8.90 6.15 -31.28
N HIS A 136 -9.53 7.32 -31.51
CA HIS A 136 -10.58 7.44 -32.52
C HIS A 136 -10.04 7.33 -33.96
N LYS A 137 -8.83 7.85 -34.22
CA LYS A 137 -8.19 7.78 -35.54
C LYS A 137 -7.76 6.35 -35.91
N TYR A 138 -7.36 5.51 -34.95
CA TYR A 138 -6.95 4.12 -35.23
C TYR A 138 -8.10 3.11 -35.24
N MET A 139 -9.23 3.38 -34.57
CA MET A 139 -10.42 2.53 -34.72
C MET A 139 -11.10 2.69 -36.08
N ASN A 140 -11.09 3.89 -36.67
CA ASN A 140 -11.69 4.16 -37.99
C ASN A 140 -10.83 3.70 -39.18
N VAL A 141 -9.63 3.16 -38.95
CA VAL A 141 -8.77 2.58 -40.00
C VAL A 141 -8.88 1.05 -40.04
N LEU A 142 -9.56 0.44 -39.07
CA LEU A 142 -9.78 -1.00 -38.96
C LEU A 142 -11.23 -1.43 -39.23
N THR A 143 -12.06 -0.54 -39.79
CA THR A 143 -13.42 -0.83 -40.30
C THR A 143 -13.50 -0.51 -41.78
#